data_AF-A0A833DIB0-F1
#
_entry.id   AF-A0A833DIB0-F1
#
_cell.length_a   1.000
_cell.length_b   1.000
_cell.length_c   1.000
_cell.angle_alpha   90.00
_cell.angle_beta   90.00
_cell.angle_gamma   90.00
#
_symmetry.space_group_name_H-M   'P 1'
#
loop_
_entity.id
_entity.type
_entity.pdbx_description
1 polymer ?
#
loop_
_entity_poly.entity_id
_entity_poly.type
_entity_poly.pdbx_seq_one_letter_code
_entity_poly.pdbx_strand_id
1 'polypeptide(L)'
;MELEKAVPLVIYDNECYLCVQFARFVNFLAKGRLRLVGHYTDFGKQIRDSTLDSSALEMFWFIDNKIAYGGRAALGPLFSAILNCNGKNLQNEIVQDSCNIDCKNPKAVFFRSASLLTNSKKIKISK
;
A
#
# COMPACT_ATOMS: atom_id res chain seq x y z
N MET A 1 6.43 11.03 -15.40
CA MET A 1 5.46 10.24 -14.61
C MET A 1 5.34 10.87 -13.24
N GLU A 2 4.13 11.13 -12.72
CA GLU A 2 3.94 11.72 -11.38
C GLU A 2 4.46 10.81 -10.24
N LEU A 3 4.59 9.51 -10.50
CA LEU A 3 5.07 8.52 -9.54
C LEU A 3 6.51 8.77 -9.05
N GLU A 4 7.44 9.18 -9.92
CA GLU A 4 8.84 9.39 -9.54
C GLU A 4 9.01 10.48 -8.46
N LYS A 5 8.10 11.46 -8.43
CA LYS A 5 8.07 12.52 -7.41
C LYS A 5 7.28 12.11 -6.17
N ALA A 6 6.57 10.98 -6.22
CA ALA A 6 5.68 10.50 -5.17
C ALA A 6 6.25 9.33 -4.36
N VAL A 7 7.25 8.62 -4.88
CA VAL A 7 7.94 7.52 -4.19
C VAL A 7 8.97 8.04 -3.18
N PRO A 8 9.22 7.32 -2.06
CA PRO A 8 8.62 6.04 -1.70
C PRO A 8 7.18 6.17 -1.18
N LEU A 9 6.32 5.24 -1.58
CA LEU A 9 4.92 5.21 -1.15
C LEU A 9 4.43 3.79 -0.87
N VAL A 10 3.34 3.69 -0.13
CA VAL A 10 2.56 2.46 0.04
C VAL A 10 1.21 2.64 -0.63
N ILE A 11 0.80 1.65 -1.41
CA ILE A 11 -0.55 1.55 -1.95
C ILE A 11 -1.28 0.39 -1.27
N TYR A 12 -2.52 0.65 -0.84
CA TYR A 12 -3.34 -0.28 -0.08
C TYR A 12 -4.78 -0.24 -0.56
N ASP A 13 -5.54 -1.29 -0.26
CA ASP A 13 -6.98 -1.31 -0.51
C ASP A 13 -7.71 -0.45 0.54
N ASN A 14 -8.23 0.71 0.12
CA ASN A 14 -8.95 1.65 0.99
C ASN A 14 -10.44 1.30 1.19
N GLU A 15 -10.93 0.22 0.58
CA GLU A 15 -12.24 -0.38 0.85
C GLU A 15 -12.13 -1.58 1.79
N CYS A 16 -10.92 -2.09 2.05
CA CYS A 16 -10.68 -3.18 3.00
C CYS A 16 -10.35 -2.66 4.40
N TYR A 17 -11.20 -2.96 5.39
CA TYR A 17 -11.00 -2.56 6.79
C TYR A 17 -9.62 -2.91 7.33
N LEU A 18 -9.13 -4.14 7.11
CA LEU A 18 -7.80 -4.52 7.60
C LEU A 18 -6.66 -3.81 6.88
N CYS A 19 -6.78 -3.58 5.57
CA CYS A 19 -5.78 -2.82 4.81
C CYS A 19 -5.72 -1.37 5.30
N VAL A 20 -6.86 -0.77 5.64
CA VAL A 20 -6.93 0.57 6.26
C VAL A 20 -6.28 0.56 7.65
N GLN A 21 -6.52 -0.45 8.49
CA GLN A 21 -5.86 -0.56 9.80
C GLN A 21 -4.34 -0.76 9.66
N PHE A 22 -3.90 -1.56 8.69
CA PHE A 22 -2.49 -1.70 8.35
C PHE A 22 -1.89 -0.36 7.91
N ALA A 23 -2.56 0.38 7.03
CA ALA A 23 -2.11 1.70 6.60
C ALA A 23 -1.99 2.69 7.78
N ARG A 24 -2.95 2.68 8.72
CA ARG A 24 -2.87 3.49 9.96
C ARG A 24 -1.66 3.12 10.81
N PHE A 25 -1.39 1.82 10.97
CA PHE A 25 -0.23 1.34 11.71
C PHE A 25 1.09 1.76 11.05
N VAL A 26 1.20 1.60 9.72
CA VAL A 26 2.36 2.07 8.94
C VAL A 26 2.54 3.58 9.08
N ASN A 27 1.46 4.36 9.00
CA ASN A 27 1.50 5.82 9.16
C ASN A 27 2.06 6.22 10.53
N PHE A 28 1.61 5.53 11.58
CA PHE A 28 2.05 5.74 12.95
C PHE A 28 3.54 5.45 13.10
N LEU A 29 4.03 4.31 12.61
CA LEU A 29 5.45 3.96 12.63
C LEU A 29 6.31 4.94 11.82
N ALA A 30 5.81 5.35 10.66
CA ALA A 30 6.47 6.33 9.79
C ALA A 30 6.37 7.78 10.30
N LYS A 31 5.65 8.03 11.40
CA LYS A 31 5.37 9.38 11.93
C LYS A 31 4.79 10.33 10.86
N GLY A 32 3.96 9.81 9.97
CA GLY A 32 3.37 10.55 8.86
C GLY A 32 4.32 10.92 7.72
N ARG A 33 5.53 10.36 7.67
CA ARG A 33 6.57 10.73 6.68
C ARG A 33 6.59 9.86 5.43
N LEU A 34 5.81 8.78 5.41
CA LEU A 34 5.69 7.87 4.28
C LEU A 34 4.34 8.07 3.61
N ARG A 35 4.32 8.27 2.30
CA ARG A 35 3.08 8.51 1.55
C ARG A 35 2.23 7.24 1.50
N LEU A 36 0.94 7.37 1.82
CA LEU A 36 -0.04 6.28 1.77
C LEU A 36 -1.12 6.61 0.74
N VAL A 37 -1.42 5.68 -0.17
CA VAL A 37 -2.37 5.88 -1.27
C VAL A 37 -3.36 4.72 -1.31
N GLY A 38 -4.66 5.02 -1.36
CA GLY A 38 -5.70 4.01 -1.54
C GLY A 38 -5.86 3.63 -3.02
N HIS A 39 -6.01 2.35 -3.35
CA HIS A 39 -6.23 1.85 -4.71
C HIS A 39 -7.42 2.50 -5.44
N TYR A 40 -8.47 2.90 -4.72
CA TYR A 40 -9.69 3.46 -5.30
C TYR A 40 -9.68 4.99 -5.39
N THR A 41 -8.62 5.65 -4.92
CA THR A 41 -8.37 7.07 -5.20
C THR A 41 -7.93 7.27 -6.66
N ASP A 42 -8.11 8.46 -7.22
CA ASP A 42 -7.71 8.74 -8.61
C ASP A 42 -6.22 8.48 -8.84
N PHE A 43 -5.36 8.86 -7.88
CA PHE A 43 -3.94 8.58 -7.94
C PHE A 43 -3.62 7.09 -7.78
N GLY A 44 -4.34 6.38 -6.90
CA GLY A 44 -4.19 4.93 -6.73
C GLY A 44 -4.58 4.12 -7.97
N LYS A 45 -5.65 4.53 -8.67
CA LYS A 45 -6.07 3.92 -9.95
C LYS A 45 -4.99 4.11 -11.02
N GLN A 46 -4.42 5.31 -11.12
CA GLN A 46 -3.31 5.58 -12.06
C GLN A 46 -2.09 4.69 -11.78
N ILE A 47 -1.69 4.54 -10.52
CA ILE A 47 -0.58 3.63 -10.14
C ILE A 47 -0.92 2.19 -10.50
N ARG A 48 -2.13 1.74 -10.16
CA ARG A 48 -2.60 0.38 -10.45
C ARG A 48 -2.53 0.07 -11.94
N ASP A 49 -3.05 0.96 -12.78
CA ASP A 49 -3.23 0.71 -14.20
C ASP A 49 -1.93 0.92 -15.01
N SER A 50 -0.97 1.70 -14.49
CA SER A 50 0.30 2.01 -15.17
C SER A 50 1.51 1.22 -14.68
N THR A 51 1.55 0.85 -13.39
CA THR A 51 2.75 0.35 -12.72
C THR A 51 2.60 -1.09 -12.23
N LEU A 52 1.39 -1.48 -11.84
CA LEU A 52 1.09 -2.80 -11.31
C LEU A 52 0.46 -3.68 -12.40
N ASP A 53 0.44 -4.99 -12.18
CA ASP A 53 -0.19 -5.94 -13.09
C ASP A 53 -1.52 -6.45 -12.53
N SER A 54 -2.07 -7.52 -13.10
CA SER A 54 -3.35 -8.10 -12.68
C SER A 54 -3.42 -8.47 -11.19
N SER A 55 -2.28 -8.63 -10.51
CA SER A 55 -2.22 -8.93 -9.07
C SER A 55 -2.30 -7.70 -8.16
N ALA A 56 -2.51 -6.50 -8.71
CA ALA A 56 -2.47 -5.25 -7.97
C ALA A 56 -3.37 -5.22 -6.73
N LEU A 57 -4.60 -5.75 -6.83
CA LEU A 57 -5.59 -5.75 -5.74
C LEU A 57 -5.46 -6.96 -4.79
N GLU A 58 -4.59 -7.91 -5.10
CA GLU A 58 -4.41 -9.11 -4.28
C GLU A 58 -3.56 -8.85 -3.03
N MET A 59 -2.81 -7.74 -3.01
CA MET A 59 -1.90 -7.39 -1.93
C MET A 59 -1.66 -5.88 -1.80
N PHE A 60 -1.15 -5.44 -0.65
CA PHE A 60 -0.58 -4.10 -0.54
C PHE A 60 0.77 -4.05 -1.27
N TRP A 61 1.18 -2.86 -1.68
CA TRP A 61 2.48 -2.66 -2.29
C TRP A 61 3.26 -1.53 -1.65
N PHE A 62 4.57 -1.72 -1.54
CA PHE A 62 5.54 -0.66 -1.31
C PHE A 62 6.26 -0.38 -2.63
N ILE A 63 6.31 0.87 -3.03
CA ILE A 63 6.91 1.27 -4.31
C ILE A 63 8.05 2.23 -4.03
N ASP A 64 9.25 1.86 -4.48
CA ASP A 64 10.41 2.75 -4.54
C ASP A 64 10.65 3.23 -5.98
N ASN A 65 11.80 3.88 -6.22
CA ASN A 65 12.15 4.42 -7.53
C ASN A 65 12.51 3.37 -8.60
N LYS A 66 12.57 2.09 -8.25
CA LYS A 66 13.06 1.00 -9.13
C LYS A 66 12.10 -0.19 -9.16
N ILE A 67 11.43 -0.48 -8.05
CA ILE A 67 10.71 -1.73 -7.85
C ILE A 67 9.40 -1.44 -7.09
N ALA A 68 8.32 -2.02 -7.58
CA ALA A 68 7.09 -2.22 -6.81
C ALA A 68 7.15 -3.60 -6.14
N TYR A 69 7.20 -3.60 -4.81
CA TYR A 69 7.22 -4.80 -3.97
C TYR A 69 5.81 -5.05 -3.44
N GLY A 70 5.27 -6.25 -3.66
CA GLY A 70 3.94 -6.65 -3.23
C GLY A 70 3.96 -7.65 -2.09
N GLY A 71 3.07 -7.48 -1.11
CA GLY A 71 2.86 -8.39 0.01
C GLY A 71 4.12 -8.60 0.85
N ARG A 72 4.53 -9.86 1.07
CA ARG A 72 5.69 -10.17 1.92
C ARG A 72 7.01 -9.57 1.41
N ALA A 73 7.18 -9.47 0.09
CA ALA A 73 8.37 -8.86 -0.51
C ALA A 73 8.52 -7.37 -0.16
N ALA A 74 7.42 -6.72 0.22
CA ALA A 74 7.37 -5.30 0.57
C ALA A 74 7.79 -5.04 2.01
N LEU A 75 7.67 -6.01 2.93
CA LEU A 75 7.89 -5.79 4.37
C LEU A 75 9.31 -5.28 4.67
N GLY A 76 10.34 -5.96 4.17
CA GLY A 76 11.73 -5.55 4.39
C GLY A 76 12.03 -4.13 3.86
N PRO A 77 11.76 -3.85 2.57
CA PRO A 77 11.90 -2.51 2.00
C PRO A 77 11.09 -1.44 2.75
N LEU A 78 9.84 -1.74 3.13
CA LEU A 78 8.97 -0.84 3.87
C LEU A 78 9.57 -0.47 5.23
N PHE A 79 9.98 -1.46 6.04
CA PHE A 79 10.58 -1.19 7.34
C PHE A 79 11.91 -0.42 7.21
N SER A 80 12.73 -0.76 6.21
CA SER A 80 13.94 -0.01 5.90
C SER A 80 13.62 1.46 5.56
N ALA A 81 12.60 1.71 4.74
CA ALA A 81 12.16 3.05 4.39
C ALA A 81 11.65 3.83 5.61
N ILE A 82 10.87 3.18 6.49
CA ILE A 82 10.38 3.79 7.74
C ILE A 82 11.54 4.22 8.64
N LEU A 83 12.54 3.35 8.84
CA LEU A 83 13.71 3.64 9.69
C LEU A 83 14.61 4.74 9.09
N ASN A 84 14.72 4.79 7.77
CA ASN A 84 15.55 5.76 7.04
C ASN A 84 14.79 7.03 6.62
N CYS A 85 13.52 7.19 7.00
CA CYS A 85 12.69 8.33 6.63
C CYS A 85 13.08 9.61 7.41
N ASN A 86 13.99 10.39 6.82
CA ASN A 86 14.36 11.73 7.27
C ASN A 86 13.49 12.87 6.69
N GLY A 87 12.39 12.53 5.99
CA GLY A 87 11.48 13.49 5.35
C GLY A 87 10.61 14.30 6.32
N LYS A 88 9.99 15.36 5.81
CA LYS A 88 8.97 16.15 6.51
C LYS A 88 7.67 15.32 6.62
N ASN A 89 6.84 15.61 7.63
CA ASN A 89 5.52 14.98 7.76
C ASN A 89 4.62 15.39 6.59
N LEU A 90 4.04 14.41 5.89
CA LEU A 90 3.26 14.59 4.67
C LEU A 90 1.77 14.82 4.92
N GLN A 91 1.29 14.80 6.17
CA GLN A 91 -0.13 14.87 6.54
C GLN A 91 -0.99 13.92 5.70
N ASN A 92 -0.67 12.62 5.74
CA ASN A 92 -1.42 11.63 4.96
C ASN A 92 -2.92 11.64 5.32
N GLU A 93 -3.78 11.92 4.33
CA GLU A 93 -5.20 11.65 4.44
C GLU A 93 -5.46 10.17 4.20
N ILE A 94 -5.62 9.41 5.28
CA ILE A 94 -6.01 8.00 5.21
C ILE A 94 -7.50 7.95 4.92
N VAL A 95 -7.85 7.88 3.64
CA VAL A 95 -9.23 7.72 3.17
C VAL A 95 -9.72 6.32 3.55
N GLN A 96 -10.83 6.27 4.27
CA GLN A 96 -11.58 5.05 4.51
C GLN A 96 -12.93 5.23 3.81
N ASP A 97 -13.07 4.67 2.61
CA ASP A 97 -14.37 4.63 1.96
C ASP A 97 -15.27 3.66 2.74
N SER A 98 -16.57 3.95 2.80
CA SER A 98 -17.52 3.19 3.59
C SER A 98 -17.53 1.73 3.13
N CYS A 99 -16.89 0.85 3.90
CA CYS A 99 -17.03 -0.60 3.75
C CYS A 99 -18.52 -0.92 3.73
N ASN A 100 -19.04 -1.44 2.62
CA ASN A 100 -20.36 -2.04 2.63
C ASN A 100 -20.39 -3.09 3.76
N ILE A 101 -21.51 -3.12 4.48
CA ILE A 101 -21.74 -3.72 5.82
C ILE A 101 -21.27 -5.19 5.98
N ASP A 102 -20.91 -5.86 4.88
CA ASP A 102 -20.47 -7.26 4.81
C ASP A 102 -18.96 -7.49 5.07
N CYS A 103 -18.15 -6.45 5.25
CA CYS A 103 -16.71 -6.56 5.55
C CYS A 103 -16.36 -7.14 6.94
N LYS A 104 -17.33 -7.30 7.85
CA LYS A 104 -17.05 -7.69 9.25
C LYS A 104 -16.93 -9.19 9.49
N ASN A 105 -17.05 -10.04 8.46
CA ASN A 105 -16.92 -11.49 8.64
C ASN A 105 -15.45 -11.88 8.87
N PRO A 106 -15.06 -12.35 10.08
CA PRO A 106 -13.66 -12.67 10.41
C PRO A 106 -13.06 -13.75 9.49
N LYS A 107 -13.88 -14.65 8.94
CA LYS A 107 -13.42 -15.71 8.03
C LYS A 107 -13.08 -15.17 6.64
N ALA A 108 -13.90 -14.27 6.09
CA ALA A 108 -13.61 -13.60 4.81
C ALA A 108 -12.40 -12.68 4.94
N VAL A 109 -12.26 -12.04 6.09
CA VAL A 109 -11.16 -11.17 6.47
C VAL A 109 -9.84 -11.95 6.62
N PHE A 110 -9.84 -13.12 7.26
CA PHE A 110 -8.64 -13.94 7.44
C PHE A 110 -8.18 -14.62 6.14
N PHE A 111 -9.10 -15.08 5.28
CA PHE A 111 -8.75 -15.68 3.98
C PHE A 111 -8.12 -14.64 3.02
N ARG A 112 -8.61 -13.39 3.05
CA ARG A 112 -8.01 -12.25 2.33
C ARG A 112 -6.70 -11.77 2.97
N SER A 113 -6.52 -11.98 4.28
CA SER A 113 -5.27 -11.65 4.98
C SER A 113 -4.18 -12.69 4.77
N ALA A 114 -4.55 -13.97 4.63
CA ALA A 114 -3.61 -15.02 4.29
C ALA A 114 -2.98 -14.76 2.92
N SER A 115 -3.78 -14.38 1.91
CA SER A 115 -3.24 -13.97 0.60
C SER A 115 -2.33 -12.74 0.69
N LEU A 116 -2.64 -11.76 1.54
CA LEU A 116 -1.78 -10.58 1.80
C LEU A 116 -0.39 -10.94 2.37
N LEU A 117 -0.27 -12.05 3.11
CA LEU A 117 0.97 -12.51 3.73
C LEU A 117 1.68 -13.63 2.95
N THR A 118 0.95 -14.45 2.19
CA THR A 118 1.52 -15.50 1.34
C THR A 118 2.00 -14.95 0.00
N ASN A 119 1.30 -13.96 -0.54
CA ASN A 119 1.66 -13.37 -1.82
C ASN A 119 2.90 -12.50 -1.68
N SER A 120 3.79 -12.65 -2.65
CA SER A 120 5.09 -12.00 -2.66
C SER A 120 5.47 -11.72 -4.09
N LYS A 121 5.58 -10.44 -4.44
CA LYS A 121 5.88 -10.04 -5.81
C LYS A 121 6.86 -8.88 -5.88
N LYS A 122 7.61 -8.81 -6.98
CA LYS A 122 8.50 -7.70 -7.30
C LYS A 122 8.33 -7.39 -8.78
N ILE A 123 7.94 -6.17 -9.09
CA ILE A 123 7.83 -5.66 -10.47
C ILE A 123 8.91 -4.60 -10.63
N LYS A 124 9.78 -4.77 -11.63
CA LYS A 124 10.75 -3.74 -11.99
C LYS A 124 10.01 -2.63 -12.73
N ILE A 125 10.17 -1.40 -12.26
CA ILE A 125 9.66 -0.22 -12.93
C ILE A 125 10.72 0.16 -13.97
N SER A 126 10.50 -0.27 -15.21
CA SER A 126 11.34 0.15 -16.33
C SER A 126 11.13 1.65 -16.58
N LYS A 127 12.23 2.38 -16.73
CA LYS A 127 12.20 3.78 -17.15
C LYS A 127 11.81 3.91 -18.62
#